data_AF-A0AAD4I686-F1
#
_entry.id   AF-A0AAD4I686-F1
#
_cell.length_a   1.000
_cell.length_b   1.000
_cell.length_c   1.000
_cell.angle_alpha   90.00
_cell.angle_beta   90.00
_cell.angle_gamma   90.00
#
_symmetry.space_group_name_H-M   'P 1'
#
loop_
_entity.id
_entity.type
_entity.pdbx_description
1 polymer ?
#
loop_
_entity_poly.entity_id
_entity_poly.type
_entity_poly.pdbx_seq_one_letter_code
_entity_poly.pdbx_strand_id
1 'polypeptide(L)'
;MTADTAPGRPGTLTPEQEEKLRRLWQLIFQVCAVGQEQDGAVADSSSAAEKAQDEEAKKSKKSRMSFFSRKGKKDEGESSSAAPPNASVVLNLKDGEADKYGQTKHFYETLASQSPESIRDTIWSMVKHDHPDALVLRFLRARKWDAERALIMLVSTMNWRAQEMKVDEDIMRNGEAAALAAEKSSDPAAKRLAHDFMTQIRKGISYVHGHDKQGRPLCFVNVRLHKQGEQAEEALERYTVYLIETCRMVLQPPVDTATIVFDMTNFSMANMDYTPVKFMIKCFEANYPECLGTVLVHKAPWIFQGIWKVIRGWLDPVVANKVHFTNNAKEMEEFIPIKHIPKDLEGEEDWTYQYVEPVEGENARLSDTETRDRLLAAREGLYKEYEKATLEWIQHGGEADKAAEIKERRNAIAARLREDYWNVDPYLRARSYYDRIGVLLPGGKLDWYPEAKPEVANGTAAAAAAAPAAAPPALAPVAETSADDVD
;
A
#
# COMPACT_ATOMS: atom_id res chain seq x y z
N MET A 1 25.43 -3.99 -10.73
CA MET A 1 25.56 -2.56 -10.38
C MET A 1 24.52 -2.27 -9.33
N THR A 2 24.90 -1.75 -8.17
CA THR A 2 23.93 -1.23 -7.20
C THR A 2 23.13 -0.15 -7.90
N ALA A 3 21.82 -0.33 -8.03
CA ALA A 3 20.97 0.70 -8.61
C ALA A 3 21.14 1.97 -7.76
N ASP A 4 21.63 3.06 -8.36
CA ASP A 4 21.67 4.35 -7.68
C ASP A 4 20.25 4.70 -7.22
N THR A 5 20.14 5.17 -5.98
CA THR A 5 18.83 5.54 -5.43
C THR A 5 18.26 6.69 -6.26
N ALA A 6 17.06 6.52 -6.82
CA ALA A 6 16.48 7.52 -7.70
C ALA A 6 16.03 8.78 -6.93
N PRO A 7 16.05 9.98 -7.54
CA PRO A 7 15.74 11.25 -6.85
C PRO A 7 14.41 11.27 -6.09
N GLY A 8 14.32 12.12 -5.06
CA GLY A 8 13.11 12.26 -4.25
C GLY A 8 12.82 11.07 -3.32
N ARG A 9 13.84 10.27 -2.99
CA ARG A 9 13.82 9.16 -2.02
C ARG A 9 14.67 9.49 -0.80
N PRO A 10 14.58 8.71 0.30
CA PRO A 10 15.48 8.87 1.43
C PRO A 10 16.94 8.86 0.98
N GLY A 11 17.73 9.82 1.46
CA GLY A 11 19.14 9.99 1.09
C GLY A 11 19.41 10.76 -0.21
N THR A 12 18.38 11.11 -0.99
CA THR A 12 18.55 11.81 -2.29
C THR A 12 17.69 13.07 -2.41
N LEU A 13 17.29 13.67 -1.28
CA LEU A 13 16.45 14.86 -1.25
C LEU A 13 17.29 16.12 -1.45
N THR A 14 16.78 17.08 -2.23
CA THR A 14 17.32 18.44 -2.21
C THR A 14 16.90 19.15 -0.91
N PRO A 15 17.56 20.26 -0.51
CA PRO A 15 17.14 21.04 0.67
C PRO A 15 15.67 21.48 0.62
N GLU A 16 15.16 21.86 -0.56
CA GLU A 16 13.76 22.26 -0.74
C GLU A 16 12.81 21.07 -0.57
N GLN A 17 13.18 19.91 -1.12
CA GLN A 17 12.43 18.67 -0.95
C GLN A 17 12.39 18.20 0.51
N GLU A 18 13.49 18.39 1.23
CA GLU A 18 13.60 18.10 2.66
C GLU A 18 12.65 18.98 3.47
N GLU A 19 12.55 20.28 3.14
CA GLU A 19 11.58 21.19 3.76
C GLU A 19 10.12 20.77 3.49
N LYS A 20 9.82 20.31 2.26
CA LYS A 20 8.49 19.79 1.93
C LYS A 20 8.15 18.50 2.68
N LEU A 21 9.13 17.62 2.87
CA LEU A 21 8.99 16.43 3.70
C LEU A 21 8.70 16.80 5.16
N ARG A 22 9.45 17.75 5.71
CA ARG A 22 9.22 18.29 7.06
C ARG A 22 7.83 18.86 7.21
N ARG A 23 7.39 19.66 6.23
CA ARG A 23 6.03 20.24 6.21
C ARG A 23 4.95 19.18 6.15
N LEU A 24 5.12 18.11 5.37
CA LEU A 24 4.15 17.01 5.34
C LEU A 24 4.08 16.27 6.68
N TRP A 25 5.22 15.98 7.32
CA TRP A 25 5.22 15.36 8.66
C TRP A 25 4.54 16.23 9.72
N GLN A 26 4.76 17.56 9.69
CA GLN A 26 4.02 18.49 10.56
C GLN A 26 2.51 18.36 10.38
N LEU A 27 2.04 18.34 9.13
CA LEU A 27 0.61 18.21 8.81
C LEU A 27 0.04 16.87 9.27
N ILE A 28 0.79 15.77 9.06
CA ILE A 28 0.42 14.43 9.53
C ILE A 28 0.26 14.44 11.05
N PHE A 29 1.22 14.99 11.79
CA PHE A 29 1.15 15.06 13.26
C PHE A 29 0.02 15.94 13.77
N GLN A 30 -0.32 17.03 13.07
CA GLN A 30 -1.50 17.83 13.40
C GLN A 30 -2.81 17.04 13.24
N VAL A 31 -2.97 16.31 12.13
CA VAL A 31 -4.14 15.44 11.91
C VAL A 31 -4.21 14.32 12.96
N CYS A 32 -3.07 13.78 13.36
CA CYS A 32 -2.95 12.67 14.29
C CYS A 32 -2.85 13.10 15.77
N ALA A 33 -2.96 14.40 16.07
CA ALA A 33 -2.76 14.99 17.41
C ALA A 33 -1.44 14.60 18.12
N VAL A 34 -0.40 14.26 17.35
CA VAL A 34 0.91 13.84 17.89
C VAL A 34 1.65 15.05 18.46
N GLY A 35 2.11 14.94 19.71
CA GLY A 35 2.84 16.01 20.40
C GLY A 35 1.96 17.05 21.11
N GLN A 36 0.63 16.88 21.10
CA GLN A 36 -0.30 17.75 21.84
C GLN A 36 -0.55 17.29 23.28
N GLU A 37 0.07 16.19 23.73
CA GLU A 37 -0.12 15.60 25.06
C GLU A 37 0.47 16.43 26.22
N GLN A 38 1.17 17.55 25.95
CA GLN A 38 1.79 18.41 26.98
C GLN A 38 1.12 19.77 27.23
N ASP A 39 0.10 20.18 26.45
CA ASP A 39 -0.62 21.46 26.69
C ASP A 39 -1.89 21.31 27.56
N GLY A 40 -1.89 20.29 28.42
CA GLY A 40 -2.86 20.13 29.51
C GLY A 40 -2.62 21.08 30.69
N ALA A 41 -2.40 22.38 30.43
CA ALA A 41 -2.38 23.40 31.46
C ALA A 41 -2.79 24.78 30.90
N VAL A 42 -4.07 25.10 31.11
CA VAL A 42 -4.66 26.45 31.14
C VAL A 42 -4.66 27.23 29.82
N ALA A 43 -5.77 27.12 29.08
CA ALA A 43 -6.28 28.23 28.27
C ALA A 43 -7.74 28.47 28.67
N ASP A 44 -7.90 29.50 29.47
CA ASP A 44 -9.15 30.02 30.02
C ASP A 44 -10.14 30.34 28.89
N SER A 45 -11.34 29.78 28.98
CA SER A 45 -12.45 30.11 28.11
C SER A 45 -13.02 31.47 28.51
N SER A 46 -12.48 32.56 27.96
CA SER A 46 -13.14 33.86 28.06
C SER A 46 -13.00 34.66 26.76
N SER A 47 -13.97 34.52 25.86
CA SER A 47 -14.69 35.68 25.30
C SER A 47 -15.71 35.20 24.27
N ALA A 48 -17.00 35.25 24.63
CA ALA A 48 -18.12 35.67 23.78
C ALA A 48 -19.43 35.15 24.37
N ALA A 49 -19.80 35.66 25.55
CA ALA A 49 -21.17 35.58 26.05
C ALA A 49 -21.61 37.00 26.37
N GLU A 50 -22.36 37.60 25.43
CA GLU A 50 -23.25 38.77 25.55
C GLU A 50 -23.49 39.27 24.11
N LYS A 51 -24.68 39.35 23.51
CA LYS A 51 -26.07 39.44 23.98
C LYS A 51 -26.98 38.87 22.88
N ALA A 52 -27.98 38.09 23.27
CA ALA A 52 -29.22 37.97 22.53
C ALA A 52 -30.35 37.72 23.54
N GLN A 53 -31.12 38.77 23.82
CA GLN A 53 -32.42 38.68 24.48
C GLN A 53 -33.50 38.71 23.39
N ASP A 54 -34.41 37.76 23.54
CA ASP A 54 -35.83 37.72 23.13
C ASP A 54 -36.34 38.64 22.01
N GLU A 55 -37.00 38.03 21.02
CA GLU A 55 -38.45 38.21 20.89
C GLU A 55 -39.11 37.06 20.09
N GLU A 56 -40.21 36.55 20.65
CA GLU A 56 -41.11 35.52 20.11
C GLU A 56 -41.88 35.99 18.85
N ALA A 57 -42.30 35.05 17.99
CA ALA A 57 -43.73 34.69 17.82
C ALA A 57 -44.10 33.97 16.49
N LYS A 58 -44.86 32.87 16.67
CA LYS A 58 -46.06 32.39 15.92
C LYS A 58 -45.96 31.67 14.55
N LYS A 59 -46.05 30.33 14.66
CA LYS A 59 -47.02 29.35 14.06
C LYS A 59 -47.84 29.70 12.79
N SER A 60 -47.80 28.80 11.78
CA SER A 60 -48.90 27.89 11.31
C SER A 60 -48.46 27.14 10.03
N LYS A 61 -48.44 25.80 9.90
CA LYS A 61 -49.45 24.70 9.72
C LYS A 61 -50.00 24.47 8.29
N LYS A 62 -49.86 23.19 7.85
CA LYS A 62 -50.57 22.38 6.79
C LYS A 62 -50.01 22.44 5.35
N SER A 63 -49.46 21.36 4.75
CA SER A 63 -50.05 20.05 4.31
C SER A 63 -50.65 20.08 2.89
N ARG A 64 -50.04 19.38 1.92
CA ARG A 64 -50.63 18.30 1.07
C ARG A 64 -49.72 17.87 -0.09
N MET A 65 -49.72 16.57 -0.36
CA MET A 65 -49.11 15.91 -1.53
C MET A 65 -49.90 16.16 -2.83
N SER A 66 -49.23 16.22 -3.99
CA SER A 66 -49.42 15.28 -5.13
C SER A 66 -48.71 15.75 -6.43
N PHE A 67 -47.92 14.84 -7.00
CA PHE A 67 -47.55 14.55 -8.40
C PHE A 67 -47.94 15.53 -9.54
N PHE A 68 -46.97 15.91 -10.39
CA PHE A 68 -46.89 15.56 -11.83
C PHE A 68 -45.56 16.03 -12.48
N SER A 69 -45.05 15.15 -13.34
CA SER A 69 -43.94 15.24 -14.33
C SER A 69 -43.56 16.61 -14.92
N ARG A 70 -42.25 16.87 -15.13
CA ARG A 70 -41.61 16.99 -16.48
C ARG A 70 -40.14 17.47 -16.42
N LYS A 71 -39.25 16.57 -16.86
CA LYS A 71 -37.93 16.75 -17.50
C LYS A 71 -37.37 18.18 -17.58
N GLY A 72 -36.34 18.45 -16.77
CA GLY A 72 -35.46 19.62 -16.85
C GLY A 72 -34.05 19.21 -16.44
N LYS A 73 -33.12 19.41 -17.37
CA LYS A 73 -31.66 19.19 -17.30
C LYS A 73 -31.10 19.59 -15.94
N LYS A 74 -30.47 18.66 -15.21
CA LYS A 74 -29.74 18.96 -13.97
C LYS A 74 -28.29 19.18 -14.36
N ASP A 75 -27.88 20.45 -14.37
CA ASP A 75 -26.47 20.81 -14.30
C ASP A 75 -25.86 20.13 -13.06
N GLU A 76 -24.76 19.43 -13.26
CA GLU A 76 -23.90 18.96 -12.18
C GLU A 76 -23.33 20.20 -11.49
N GLY A 77 -23.93 20.58 -10.36
CA GLY A 77 -23.48 21.69 -9.55
C GLY A 77 -22.09 21.41 -8.98
N GLU A 78 -21.19 22.38 -9.16
CA GLU A 78 -19.96 22.52 -8.38
C GLU A 78 -20.27 22.35 -6.89
N SER A 79 -19.81 21.24 -6.32
CA SER A 79 -19.87 21.00 -4.88
C SER A 79 -18.79 21.85 -4.23
N SER A 80 -19.19 22.88 -3.47
CA SER A 80 -18.24 23.65 -2.68
C SER A 80 -17.60 22.77 -1.59
N SER A 81 -16.27 22.69 -1.62
CA SER A 81 -15.39 21.96 -0.71
C SER A 81 -15.16 22.73 0.61
N ALA A 82 -16.22 23.20 1.25
CA ALA A 82 -16.09 23.94 2.49
C ALA A 82 -15.61 23.01 3.62
N ALA A 83 -14.48 23.36 4.26
CA ALA A 83 -13.95 22.63 5.40
C ALA A 83 -14.99 22.63 6.56
N PRO A 84 -15.18 21.49 7.26
CA PRO A 84 -16.07 21.46 8.42
C PRO A 84 -15.51 22.36 9.55
N PRO A 85 -16.38 22.99 10.36
CA PRO A 85 -15.99 24.01 11.35
C PRO A 85 -15.07 23.49 12.47
N ASN A 86 -14.89 22.18 12.61
CA ASN A 86 -14.02 21.52 13.61
C ASN A 86 -12.85 20.74 12.99
N ALA A 87 -12.47 21.01 11.74
CA ALA A 87 -11.34 20.32 11.12
C ALA A 87 -10.03 20.65 11.87
N SER A 88 -9.27 19.62 12.26
CA SER A 88 -7.96 19.76 12.93
C SER A 88 -6.91 20.45 12.07
N VAL A 89 -7.12 20.50 10.75
CA VAL A 89 -6.29 21.22 9.78
C VAL A 89 -7.20 21.94 8.78
N VAL A 90 -6.97 23.24 8.59
CA VAL A 90 -7.58 24.03 7.50
C VAL A 90 -6.57 24.10 6.35
N LEU A 91 -6.92 23.51 5.20
CA LEU A 91 -6.07 23.49 4.01
C LEU A 91 -6.37 24.70 3.13
N ASN A 92 -5.33 25.41 2.66
CA ASN A 92 -5.45 26.54 1.76
C ASN A 92 -5.29 26.07 0.32
N LEU A 93 -6.24 25.26 -0.14
CA LEU A 93 -6.21 24.72 -1.49
C LEU A 93 -6.53 25.84 -2.49
N LYS A 94 -5.57 26.15 -3.36
CA LYS A 94 -5.86 26.93 -4.57
C LYS A 94 -6.51 26.02 -5.60
N ASP A 95 -7.67 26.42 -6.10
CA ASP A 95 -8.34 25.76 -7.23
C ASP A 95 -7.40 25.71 -8.43
N GLY A 96 -7.25 24.53 -9.04
CA GLY A 96 -6.42 24.40 -10.24
C GLY A 96 -6.02 22.99 -10.66
N GLU A 97 -6.19 21.98 -9.81
CA GLU A 97 -6.00 20.58 -10.20
C GLU A 97 -7.34 19.85 -10.02
N ALA A 98 -7.85 19.25 -11.10
CA ALA A 98 -9.13 18.55 -11.06
C ALA A 98 -9.03 17.39 -10.07
N ASP A 99 -9.89 17.37 -9.05
CA ASP A 99 -10.00 16.28 -8.08
C ASP A 99 -10.69 15.08 -8.73
N LYS A 100 -9.99 14.42 -9.67
CA LYS A 100 -10.48 13.32 -10.52
C LYS A 100 -11.15 12.20 -9.72
N TYR A 101 -10.71 11.99 -8.48
CA TYR A 101 -11.15 10.90 -7.61
C TYR A 101 -11.90 11.36 -6.36
N GLY A 102 -12.24 12.65 -6.24
CA GLY A 102 -12.96 13.19 -5.08
C GLY A 102 -12.21 13.09 -3.75
N GLN A 103 -10.88 13.07 -3.77
CA GLN A 103 -10.02 12.87 -2.60
C GLN A 103 -10.21 13.98 -1.56
N THR A 104 -10.48 15.22 -1.96
CA THR A 104 -10.71 16.32 -1.01
C THR A 104 -11.96 16.08 -0.17
N LYS A 105 -13.01 15.56 -0.79
CA LYS A 105 -14.24 15.19 -0.09
C LYS A 105 -13.98 14.03 0.89
N HIS A 106 -13.32 12.97 0.41
CA HIS A 106 -12.99 11.81 1.23
C HIS A 106 -12.07 12.14 2.41
N PHE A 107 -11.13 13.07 2.22
CA PHE A 107 -10.28 13.60 3.27
C PHE A 107 -11.12 14.18 4.42
N TYR A 108 -12.04 15.10 4.13
CA TYR A 108 -12.88 15.70 5.16
C TYR A 108 -13.87 14.71 5.78
N GLU A 109 -14.41 13.76 5.00
CA GLU A 109 -15.23 12.67 5.54
C GLU A 109 -14.43 11.79 6.51
N THR A 110 -13.16 11.53 6.21
CA THR A 110 -12.25 10.76 7.08
C THR A 110 -11.99 11.51 8.39
N LEU A 111 -11.65 12.79 8.32
CA LEU A 111 -11.44 13.62 9.51
C LEU A 111 -12.69 13.75 10.38
N ALA A 112 -13.88 13.70 9.77
CA ALA A 112 -15.15 13.78 10.49
C ALA A 112 -15.59 12.44 11.12
N SER A 113 -15.13 11.31 10.58
CA SER A 113 -15.59 9.97 10.97
C SER A 113 -14.59 9.18 11.81
N GLN A 114 -13.30 9.53 11.79
CA GLN A 114 -12.24 8.80 12.48
C GLN A 114 -11.55 9.68 13.53
N SER A 115 -11.10 9.07 14.63
CA SER A 115 -10.30 9.78 15.63
C SER A 115 -8.86 10.00 15.13
N PRO A 116 -8.14 11.00 15.65
CA PRO A 116 -6.72 11.22 15.33
C PRO A 116 -5.85 9.97 15.55
N GLU A 117 -6.12 9.20 16.59
CA GLU A 117 -5.42 7.95 16.92
C GLU A 117 -5.71 6.86 15.88
N SER A 118 -6.97 6.69 15.47
CA SER A 118 -7.34 5.74 14.42
C SER A 118 -6.66 6.07 13.08
N ILE A 119 -6.56 7.36 12.75
CA ILE A 119 -5.85 7.81 11.56
C ILE A 119 -4.36 7.49 11.69
N ARG A 120 -3.75 7.82 12.84
CA ARG A 120 -2.34 7.53 13.15
C ARG A 120 -2.00 6.04 13.02
N ASP A 121 -2.82 5.18 13.61
CA ASP A 121 -2.65 3.73 13.57
C ASP A 121 -2.72 3.20 12.13
N THR A 122 -3.62 3.76 11.33
CA THR A 122 -3.74 3.41 9.91
C THR A 122 -2.52 3.87 9.10
N ILE A 123 -1.90 5.02 9.41
CA ILE A 123 -0.66 5.46 8.72
C ILE A 123 0.45 4.46 9.04
N TRP A 124 0.61 4.13 10.32
CA TRP A 124 1.66 3.24 10.77
C TRP A 124 1.51 1.82 10.24
N SER A 125 0.27 1.30 10.15
CA SER A 125 0.02 -0.02 9.57
C SER A 125 0.42 -0.10 8.08
N MET A 126 0.34 1.01 7.33
CA MET A 126 0.77 1.08 5.93
C MET A 126 2.29 1.04 5.74
N VAL A 127 3.06 1.44 6.75
CA VAL A 127 4.53 1.46 6.66
C VAL A 127 5.08 0.05 6.49
N LYS A 128 4.53 -0.95 7.17
CA LYS A 128 5.03 -2.34 7.11
C LYS A 128 6.56 -2.40 7.27
N HIS A 129 7.29 -2.92 6.28
CA HIS A 129 8.75 -2.96 6.24
C HIS A 129 9.37 -1.80 5.43
N ASP A 130 8.59 -0.86 4.92
CA ASP A 130 9.09 0.33 4.24
C ASP A 130 9.72 1.32 5.23
N HIS A 131 10.58 2.21 4.72
CA HIS A 131 11.03 3.36 5.50
C HIS A 131 9.84 4.35 5.65
N PRO A 132 9.54 4.91 6.84
CA PRO A 132 8.41 5.83 7.01
C PRO A 132 8.47 7.05 6.07
N ASP A 133 9.64 7.68 5.94
CA ASP A 133 9.83 8.75 4.93
C ASP A 133 9.60 8.27 3.49
N ALA A 134 10.00 7.05 3.12
CA ALA A 134 9.76 6.54 1.77
C ALA A 134 8.25 6.42 1.46
N LEU A 135 7.43 6.05 2.44
CA LEU A 135 5.97 6.01 2.28
C LEU A 135 5.43 7.42 1.97
N VAL A 136 5.71 8.41 2.82
CA VAL A 136 5.15 9.77 2.65
C VAL A 136 5.75 10.50 1.42
N LEU A 137 7.00 10.21 1.05
CA LEU A 137 7.63 10.76 -0.15
C LEU A 137 6.93 10.32 -1.44
N ARG A 138 6.31 9.13 -1.49
CA ARG A 138 5.48 8.72 -2.64
C ARG A 138 4.34 9.72 -2.89
N PHE A 139 3.68 10.16 -1.82
CA PHE A 139 2.58 11.14 -1.91
C PHE A 139 3.08 12.53 -2.30
N LEU A 140 4.23 12.98 -1.77
CA LEU A 140 4.84 14.25 -2.18
C LEU A 140 5.19 14.26 -3.66
N ARG A 141 5.87 13.22 -4.16
CA ARG A 141 6.21 13.12 -5.59
C ARG A 141 4.96 13.10 -6.46
N ALA A 142 3.94 12.32 -6.08
CA ALA A 142 2.66 12.24 -6.79
C ALA A 142 1.86 13.55 -6.79
N ARG A 143 2.14 14.47 -5.85
CA ARG A 143 1.50 15.80 -5.76
C ARG A 143 2.49 16.92 -6.01
N LYS A 144 3.56 16.66 -6.79
CA LYS A 144 4.53 17.67 -7.25
C LYS A 144 5.09 18.52 -6.10
N TRP A 145 5.34 17.86 -4.96
CA TRP A 145 5.85 18.46 -3.72
C TRP A 145 4.93 19.48 -3.05
N ASP A 146 3.62 19.43 -3.34
CA ASP A 146 2.58 20.10 -2.57
C ASP A 146 2.21 19.25 -1.34
N ALA A 147 2.59 19.74 -0.16
CA ALA A 147 2.41 19.00 1.10
C ALA A 147 0.93 18.88 1.52
N GLU A 148 0.10 19.89 1.22
CA GLU A 148 -1.32 19.86 1.58
C GLU A 148 -2.09 18.86 0.70
N ARG A 149 -1.81 18.88 -0.61
CA ARG A 149 -2.38 17.89 -1.54
C ARG A 149 -1.85 16.48 -1.28
N ALA A 150 -0.59 16.34 -0.89
CA ALA A 150 -0.03 15.06 -0.48
C ALA A 150 -0.73 14.50 0.76
N LEU A 151 -1.02 15.34 1.76
CA LEU A 151 -1.79 14.95 2.94
C LEU A 151 -3.20 14.48 2.57
N ILE A 152 -3.91 15.21 1.71
CA ILE A 152 -5.25 14.84 1.23
C ILE A 152 -5.22 13.45 0.59
N MET A 153 -4.26 13.22 -0.31
CA MET A 153 -4.11 11.94 -1.00
C MET A 153 -3.79 10.81 -0.02
N LEU A 154 -2.88 11.03 0.94
CA LEU A 154 -2.48 10.06 1.95
C LEU A 154 -3.68 9.60 2.79
N VAL A 155 -4.39 10.53 3.42
CA VAL A 155 -5.53 10.21 4.30
C VAL A 155 -6.69 9.61 3.51
N SER A 156 -6.95 10.07 2.28
CA SER A 156 -7.96 9.44 1.41
C SER A 156 -7.60 8.00 1.05
N THR A 157 -6.33 7.75 0.72
CA THR A 157 -5.81 6.41 0.43
C THR A 157 -5.98 5.49 1.63
N MET A 158 -5.72 6.00 2.83
CA MET A 158 -5.87 5.23 4.06
C MET A 158 -7.33 4.85 4.32
N ASN A 159 -8.27 5.77 4.11
CA ASN A 159 -9.68 5.46 4.23
C ASN A 159 -10.10 4.38 3.23
N TRP A 160 -9.70 4.52 1.96
CA TRP A 160 -9.93 3.48 0.95
C TRP A 160 -9.33 2.12 1.37
N ARG A 161 -8.11 2.13 1.92
CA ARG A 161 -7.40 0.91 2.33
C ARG A 161 -8.07 0.22 3.50
N ALA A 162 -8.46 0.97 4.53
CA ALA A 162 -9.01 0.45 5.78
C ALA A 162 -10.51 0.15 5.68
N GLN A 163 -11.29 1.05 5.06
CA GLN A 163 -12.77 1.01 5.12
C GLN A 163 -13.40 0.42 3.85
N GLU A 164 -12.88 0.76 2.67
CA GLU A 164 -13.46 0.31 1.39
C GLU A 164 -12.94 -1.07 1.00
N MET A 165 -11.62 -1.22 0.81
CA MET A 165 -11.02 -2.48 0.36
C MET A 165 -10.62 -3.43 1.49
N LYS A 166 -10.52 -2.93 2.73
CA LYS A 166 -10.11 -3.70 3.92
C LYS A 166 -8.83 -4.50 3.66
N VAL A 167 -7.82 -3.82 3.14
CA VAL A 167 -6.62 -4.47 2.58
C VAL A 167 -5.91 -5.34 3.62
N ASP A 168 -5.67 -4.83 4.83
CA ASP A 168 -4.95 -5.58 5.86
C ASP A 168 -5.86 -6.50 6.66
N GLU A 169 -7.05 -6.03 7.04
CA GLU A 169 -7.97 -6.80 7.89
C GLU A 169 -8.62 -7.98 7.17
N ASP A 170 -8.76 -7.90 5.85
CA ASP A 170 -9.45 -8.90 5.04
C ASP A 170 -8.53 -9.46 3.95
N ILE A 171 -8.18 -8.68 2.91
CA ILE A 171 -7.49 -9.22 1.72
C ILE A 171 -6.18 -9.93 2.09
N MET A 172 -5.29 -9.26 2.81
CA MET A 172 -3.98 -9.81 3.17
C MET A 172 -4.05 -10.78 4.36
N ARG A 173 -4.96 -10.55 5.31
CA ARG A 173 -5.16 -11.45 6.45
C ARG A 173 -5.68 -12.82 6.01
N ASN A 174 -6.64 -12.84 5.10
CA ASN A 174 -7.31 -14.06 4.64
C ASN A 174 -6.55 -14.73 3.48
N GLY A 175 -6.07 -13.94 2.52
CA GLY A 175 -5.26 -14.38 1.39
C GLY A 175 -5.82 -15.60 0.64
N GLU A 176 -4.91 -16.41 0.10
CA GLU A 176 -5.24 -17.55 -0.76
C GLU A 176 -5.87 -18.71 0.03
N ALA A 177 -5.42 -18.97 1.25
CA ALA A 177 -5.91 -20.10 2.05
C ALA A 177 -7.38 -19.96 2.45
N ALA A 178 -7.82 -18.76 2.84
CA ALA A 178 -9.22 -18.51 3.15
C ALA A 178 -10.09 -18.56 1.89
N ALA A 179 -9.59 -18.06 0.76
CA ALA A 179 -10.28 -18.20 -0.53
C ALA A 179 -10.46 -19.68 -0.89
N LEU A 180 -9.41 -20.51 -0.82
CA LEU A 180 -9.50 -21.96 -1.03
C LEU A 180 -10.55 -22.61 -0.11
N ALA A 181 -10.58 -22.24 1.17
CA ALA A 181 -11.59 -22.75 2.10
C ALA A 181 -13.02 -22.31 1.70
N ALA A 182 -13.19 -21.05 1.30
CA ALA A 182 -14.45 -20.46 0.89
C ALA A 182 -15.01 -21.01 -0.43
N GLU A 183 -14.21 -21.65 -1.29
CA GLU A 183 -14.71 -22.40 -2.46
C GLU A 183 -15.65 -23.56 -2.06
N LYS A 184 -15.56 -24.02 -0.82
CA LYS A 184 -16.43 -25.06 -0.24
C LYS A 184 -17.61 -24.47 0.55
N SER A 185 -17.75 -23.14 0.57
CA SER A 185 -18.85 -22.46 1.28
C SER A 185 -20.21 -22.89 0.75
N SER A 186 -21.19 -22.96 1.66
CA SER A 186 -22.60 -23.14 1.32
C SER A 186 -23.26 -21.86 0.79
N ASP A 187 -22.66 -20.69 1.06
CA ASP A 187 -23.11 -19.42 0.47
C ASP A 187 -22.64 -19.32 -0.99
N PRO A 188 -23.55 -19.27 -1.98
CA PRO A 188 -23.18 -19.18 -3.39
C PRO A 188 -22.38 -17.93 -3.75
N ALA A 189 -22.60 -16.80 -3.08
CA ALA A 189 -21.89 -15.56 -3.36
C ALA A 189 -20.43 -15.65 -2.90
N ALA A 190 -20.21 -16.01 -1.63
CA ALA A 190 -18.87 -16.25 -1.09
C ALA A 190 -18.11 -17.32 -1.88
N LYS A 191 -18.77 -18.42 -2.23
CA LYS A 191 -18.19 -19.49 -3.06
C LYS A 191 -17.74 -18.98 -4.43
N ARG A 192 -18.56 -18.18 -5.11
CA ARG A 192 -18.22 -17.61 -6.41
C ARG A 192 -17.05 -16.65 -6.32
N LEU A 193 -17.07 -15.70 -5.37
CA LEU A 193 -15.97 -14.74 -5.19
C LEU A 193 -14.64 -15.44 -4.91
N ALA A 194 -14.66 -16.46 -4.04
CA ALA A 194 -13.50 -17.27 -3.72
C ALA A 194 -12.97 -18.05 -4.93
N HIS A 195 -13.85 -18.72 -5.67
CA HIS A 195 -13.48 -19.44 -6.88
C HIS A 195 -12.90 -18.51 -7.96
N ASP A 196 -13.52 -17.36 -8.16
CA ASP A 196 -13.09 -16.38 -9.16
C ASP A 196 -11.73 -15.76 -8.79
N PHE A 197 -11.50 -15.47 -7.50
CA PHE A 197 -10.20 -15.05 -6.97
C PHE A 197 -9.12 -16.11 -7.19
N MET A 198 -9.38 -17.35 -6.77
CA MET A 198 -8.41 -18.46 -6.93
C MET A 198 -8.16 -18.80 -8.40
N THR A 199 -9.15 -18.61 -9.28
CA THR A 199 -8.98 -18.79 -10.72
C THR A 199 -7.91 -17.87 -11.30
N GLN A 200 -7.80 -16.62 -10.80
CA GLN A 200 -6.79 -15.67 -11.29
C GLN A 200 -5.37 -16.20 -11.10
N ILE A 201 -5.06 -16.66 -9.88
CA ILE A 201 -3.73 -17.14 -9.53
C ILE A 201 -3.47 -18.53 -10.11
N ARG A 202 -4.41 -19.47 -10.01
CA ARG A 202 -4.24 -20.85 -10.54
C ARG A 202 -3.95 -20.87 -12.04
N LYS A 203 -4.60 -20.01 -12.81
CA LYS A 203 -4.36 -19.90 -14.26
C LYS A 203 -3.08 -19.15 -14.60
N GLY A 204 -2.46 -18.43 -13.66
CA GLY A 204 -1.34 -17.53 -13.95
C GLY A 204 -1.76 -16.35 -14.82
N ILE A 205 -3.00 -15.83 -14.62
CA ILE A 205 -3.45 -14.61 -15.32
C ILE A 205 -2.50 -13.46 -14.98
N SER A 206 -2.09 -13.37 -13.72
CA SER A 206 -0.98 -12.51 -13.33
C SER A 206 -0.21 -13.05 -12.12
N TYR A 207 1.10 -12.82 -12.14
CA TYR A 207 2.06 -13.29 -11.14
C TYR A 207 3.32 -12.41 -11.14
N VAL A 208 4.15 -12.54 -10.12
CA VAL A 208 5.43 -11.85 -9.98
C VAL A 208 6.57 -12.85 -10.14
N HIS A 209 7.59 -12.57 -10.95
CA HIS A 209 8.77 -13.44 -11.06
C HIS A 209 9.99 -12.68 -11.54
N GLY A 210 11.12 -12.86 -10.88
CA GLY A 210 12.38 -12.19 -11.23
C GLY A 210 12.32 -10.67 -11.09
N HIS A 211 13.31 -10.01 -11.69
CA HIS A 211 13.46 -8.55 -11.61
C HIS A 211 14.04 -7.95 -12.90
N ASP A 212 13.74 -6.68 -13.13
CA ASP A 212 14.27 -5.90 -14.26
C ASP A 212 15.73 -5.44 -14.01
N LYS A 213 16.31 -4.72 -14.98
CA LYS A 213 17.70 -4.20 -14.90
C LYS A 213 17.91 -3.18 -13.77
N GLN A 214 16.84 -2.60 -13.23
CA GLN A 214 16.85 -1.67 -12.09
C GLN A 214 16.52 -2.37 -10.75
N GLY A 215 16.35 -3.69 -10.75
CA GLY A 215 16.02 -4.48 -9.57
C GLY A 215 14.54 -4.44 -9.19
N ARG A 216 13.66 -3.92 -10.05
CA ARG A 216 12.22 -3.88 -9.80
C ARG A 216 11.62 -5.27 -10.03
N PRO A 217 10.77 -5.79 -9.12
CA PRO A 217 10.08 -7.04 -9.37
C PRO A 217 9.21 -6.94 -10.63
N LEU A 218 9.17 -8.02 -11.42
CA LEU A 218 8.36 -8.09 -12.64
C LEU A 218 7.00 -8.71 -12.33
N CYS A 219 5.92 -7.96 -12.53
CA CYS A 219 4.56 -8.45 -12.51
C CYS A 219 4.10 -8.76 -13.94
N PHE A 220 3.97 -10.03 -14.29
CA PHE A 220 3.47 -10.46 -15.58
C PHE A 220 1.94 -10.54 -15.56
N VAL A 221 1.31 -10.11 -16.66
CA VAL A 221 -0.13 -10.21 -16.90
C VAL A 221 -0.34 -10.87 -18.27
N ASN A 222 -0.75 -12.13 -18.25
CA ASN A 222 -1.04 -12.94 -19.45
C ASN A 222 -2.45 -12.64 -19.96
N VAL A 223 -2.58 -11.64 -20.83
CA VAL A 223 -3.89 -11.10 -21.23
C VAL A 223 -4.75 -12.15 -21.95
N ARG A 224 -4.14 -13.08 -22.70
CA ARG A 224 -4.86 -14.19 -23.37
C ARG A 224 -5.66 -15.08 -22.42
N LEU A 225 -5.30 -15.12 -21.13
CA LEU A 225 -5.94 -15.96 -20.13
C LEU A 225 -7.13 -15.29 -19.43
N HIS A 226 -7.28 -13.97 -19.59
CA HIS A 226 -8.43 -13.21 -19.12
C HIS A 226 -9.53 -13.17 -20.17
N LYS A 227 -10.79 -13.26 -19.77
CA LYS A 227 -11.94 -13.03 -20.66
C LYS A 227 -12.99 -12.22 -19.93
N GLN A 228 -13.54 -11.24 -20.63
CA GLN A 228 -14.53 -10.33 -20.06
C GLN A 228 -15.75 -11.10 -19.54
N GLY A 229 -16.12 -10.83 -18.28
CA GLY A 229 -17.32 -11.39 -17.65
C GLY A 229 -17.20 -12.82 -17.13
N GLU A 230 -16.04 -13.49 -17.25
CA GLU A 230 -15.85 -14.81 -16.64
C GLU A 230 -15.80 -14.76 -15.11
N GLN A 231 -15.19 -13.72 -14.55
CA GLN A 231 -15.07 -13.52 -13.10
C GLN A 231 -15.90 -12.32 -12.62
N ALA A 232 -16.35 -12.38 -11.37
CA ALA A 232 -16.97 -11.24 -10.70
C ALA A 232 -15.99 -10.06 -10.59
N GLU A 233 -16.49 -8.84 -10.82
CA GLU A 233 -15.72 -7.59 -10.73
C GLU A 233 -15.03 -7.44 -9.37
N GLU A 234 -15.76 -7.67 -8.28
CA GLU A 234 -15.22 -7.62 -6.93
C GLU A 234 -14.05 -8.60 -6.72
N ALA A 235 -14.14 -9.81 -7.28
CA ALA A 235 -13.05 -10.79 -7.17
C ALA A 235 -11.79 -10.33 -7.95
N LEU A 236 -11.97 -9.72 -9.11
CA LEU A 236 -10.88 -9.14 -9.90
C LEU A 236 -10.21 -7.96 -9.17
N GLU A 237 -10.99 -7.06 -8.59
CA GLU A 237 -10.49 -5.92 -7.83
C GLU A 237 -9.71 -6.37 -6.59
N ARG A 238 -10.28 -7.30 -5.81
CA ARG A 238 -9.63 -7.88 -4.62
C ARG A 238 -8.35 -8.62 -4.97
N TYR A 239 -8.34 -9.41 -6.05
CA TYR A 239 -7.13 -10.09 -6.52
C TYR A 239 -6.07 -9.10 -7.02
N THR A 240 -6.47 -8.02 -7.71
CA THR A 240 -5.56 -6.97 -8.15
C THR A 240 -4.87 -6.32 -6.96
N VAL A 241 -5.62 -5.97 -5.90
CA VAL A 241 -5.04 -5.42 -4.67
C VAL A 241 -4.16 -6.43 -3.95
N TYR A 242 -4.58 -7.69 -3.86
CA TYR A 242 -3.77 -8.77 -3.31
C TYR A 242 -2.42 -8.89 -4.02
N LEU A 243 -2.41 -8.85 -5.36
CA LEU A 243 -1.18 -8.95 -6.14
C LEU A 243 -0.29 -7.72 -5.98
N ILE A 244 -0.85 -6.51 -5.93
CA ILE A 244 -0.08 -5.28 -5.65
C ILE A 244 0.60 -5.37 -4.29
N GLU A 245 -0.14 -5.74 -3.24
CA GLU A 245 0.41 -5.87 -1.89
C GLU A 245 1.44 -6.99 -1.79
N THR A 246 1.20 -8.12 -2.46
CA THR A 246 2.17 -9.22 -2.52
C THR A 246 3.44 -8.80 -3.28
N CYS A 247 3.31 -8.02 -4.36
CA CYS A 247 4.44 -7.45 -5.07
C CYS A 247 5.24 -6.46 -4.18
N ARG A 248 4.57 -5.73 -3.27
CA ARG A 248 5.27 -4.89 -2.28
C ARG A 248 6.08 -5.70 -1.28
N MET A 249 5.65 -6.91 -0.92
CA MET A 249 6.41 -7.79 0.00
C MET A 249 7.75 -8.26 -0.59
N VAL A 250 7.92 -8.18 -1.91
CA VAL A 250 9.13 -8.62 -2.62
C VAL A 250 9.95 -7.43 -3.15
N LEU A 251 9.67 -6.21 -2.68
CA LEU A 251 10.54 -5.05 -2.93
C LEU A 251 11.75 -5.08 -2.00
N GLN A 252 12.91 -4.69 -2.53
CA GLN A 252 14.15 -4.57 -1.75
C GLN A 252 14.70 -3.16 -1.87
N PRO A 253 15.08 -2.50 -0.77
CA PRO A 253 15.76 -1.21 -0.83
C PRO A 253 16.99 -1.24 -1.75
N PRO A 254 17.24 -0.17 -2.52
CA PRO A 254 16.51 1.10 -2.54
C PRO A 254 15.27 1.12 -3.46
N VAL A 255 14.90 -0.03 -4.05
CA VAL A 255 13.83 -0.12 -5.04
C VAL A 255 12.45 -0.05 -4.37
N ASP A 256 11.62 0.88 -4.83
CA ASP A 256 10.27 1.16 -4.30
C ASP A 256 9.16 1.02 -5.35
N THR A 257 9.49 0.51 -6.53
CA THR A 257 8.59 0.40 -7.69
C THR A 257 8.66 -0.98 -8.35
N ALA A 258 7.60 -1.37 -9.05
CA ALA A 258 7.52 -2.59 -9.84
C ALA A 258 7.48 -2.30 -11.35
N THR A 259 7.81 -3.31 -12.15
CA THR A 259 7.61 -3.30 -13.61
C THR A 259 6.47 -4.25 -13.98
N ILE A 260 5.48 -3.78 -14.73
CA ILE A 260 4.36 -4.62 -15.20
C ILE A 260 4.59 -5.01 -16.65
N VAL A 261 4.48 -6.29 -16.97
CA VAL A 261 4.55 -6.82 -18.34
C VAL A 261 3.18 -7.34 -18.74
N PHE A 262 2.48 -6.59 -19.59
CA PHE A 262 1.27 -7.08 -20.27
C PHE A 262 1.68 -7.90 -21.49
N ASP A 263 1.61 -9.23 -21.37
CA ASP A 263 1.82 -10.13 -22.49
C ASP A 263 0.54 -10.23 -23.33
N MET A 264 0.59 -9.62 -24.52
CA MET A 264 -0.50 -9.58 -25.49
C MET A 264 -0.40 -10.71 -26.53
N THR A 265 0.50 -11.68 -26.35
CA THR A 265 0.61 -12.85 -27.23
C THR A 265 -0.73 -13.57 -27.29
N ASN A 266 -1.24 -13.81 -28.51
CA ASN A 266 -2.56 -14.39 -28.78
C ASN A 266 -3.76 -13.58 -28.23
N PHE A 267 -3.60 -12.27 -28.07
CA PHE A 267 -4.71 -11.39 -27.72
C PHE A 267 -5.83 -11.40 -28.77
N SER A 268 -7.07 -11.40 -28.29
CA SER A 268 -8.29 -11.19 -29.06
C SER A 268 -9.21 -10.19 -28.34
N MET A 269 -10.24 -9.70 -29.04
CA MET A 269 -11.21 -8.78 -28.43
C MET A 269 -11.99 -9.40 -27.27
N ALA A 270 -12.09 -10.72 -27.18
CA ALA A 270 -12.71 -11.40 -26.03
C ALA A 270 -11.91 -11.23 -24.72
N ASN A 271 -10.61 -10.91 -24.84
CA ASN A 271 -9.72 -10.67 -23.71
C ASN A 271 -9.76 -9.21 -23.21
N MET A 272 -10.32 -8.28 -24.00
CA MET A 272 -10.34 -6.88 -23.64
C MET A 272 -11.44 -6.61 -22.61
N ASP A 273 -11.03 -6.19 -21.41
CA ASP A 273 -11.94 -5.81 -20.34
C ASP A 273 -11.52 -4.45 -19.75
N TYR A 274 -12.39 -3.45 -19.88
CA TYR A 274 -12.09 -2.10 -19.41
C TYR A 274 -12.28 -1.93 -17.89
N THR A 275 -13.03 -2.82 -17.24
CA THR A 275 -13.28 -2.76 -15.81
C THR A 275 -11.99 -2.92 -14.98
N PRO A 276 -11.24 -4.03 -15.09
CA PRO A 276 -9.98 -4.19 -14.37
C PRO A 276 -8.93 -3.16 -14.81
N VAL A 277 -8.94 -2.71 -16.07
CA VAL A 277 -8.05 -1.65 -16.54
C VAL A 277 -8.32 -0.33 -15.80
N LYS A 278 -9.57 0.12 -15.71
CA LYS A 278 -9.92 1.34 -14.97
C LYS A 278 -9.61 1.21 -13.49
N PHE A 279 -9.83 0.04 -12.90
CA PHE A 279 -9.49 -0.21 -11.50
C PHE A 279 -7.97 -0.13 -11.26
N MET A 280 -7.15 -0.76 -12.12
CA MET A 280 -5.68 -0.64 -12.04
C MET A 280 -5.21 0.81 -12.18
N ILE A 281 -5.80 1.59 -13.09
CA ILE A 281 -5.51 3.03 -13.24
C ILE A 281 -5.83 3.77 -11.93
N LYS A 282 -7.03 3.57 -11.37
CA LYS A 282 -7.40 4.17 -10.07
C LYS A 282 -6.41 3.77 -8.98
N CYS A 283 -6.01 2.51 -8.92
CA CYS A 283 -5.01 2.02 -7.98
C CYS A 283 -3.71 2.82 -8.09
N PHE A 284 -3.08 2.90 -9.26
CA PHE A 284 -1.77 3.55 -9.40
C PHE A 284 -1.79 5.08 -9.37
N GLU A 285 -2.92 5.72 -9.67
CA GLU A 285 -3.04 7.19 -9.65
C GLU A 285 -3.57 7.76 -8.32
N ALA A 286 -4.36 6.97 -7.57
CA ALA A 286 -5.05 7.44 -6.37
C ALA A 286 -4.56 6.78 -5.08
N ASN A 287 -4.31 5.46 -5.09
CA ASN A 287 -4.20 4.65 -3.87
C ASN A 287 -2.81 4.00 -3.66
N TYR A 288 -2.04 3.83 -4.72
CA TYR A 288 -0.67 3.32 -4.72
C TYR A 288 0.24 4.26 -5.52
N PRO A 289 0.31 5.56 -5.14
CA PRO A 289 1.13 6.52 -5.85
C PRO A 289 2.58 6.05 -5.91
N GLU A 290 3.24 6.33 -7.02
CA GLU A 290 4.68 6.12 -7.17
C GLU A 290 5.15 4.67 -6.91
N CYS A 291 4.24 3.69 -7.03
CA CYS A 291 4.57 2.25 -6.94
C CYS A 291 4.85 1.63 -8.32
N LEU A 292 4.45 2.31 -9.40
CA LEU A 292 4.63 1.86 -10.78
C LEU A 292 5.90 2.49 -11.37
N GLY A 293 6.86 1.66 -11.78
CA GLY A 293 8.12 2.08 -12.39
C GLY A 293 8.04 2.11 -13.91
N THR A 294 7.71 0.96 -14.51
CA THR A 294 7.67 0.75 -15.97
C THR A 294 6.50 -0.18 -16.32
N VAL A 295 5.85 0.06 -17.45
CA VAL A 295 4.84 -0.84 -18.03
C VAL A 295 5.31 -1.24 -19.42
N LEU A 296 5.47 -2.54 -19.66
CA LEU A 296 5.75 -3.10 -20.98
C LEU A 296 4.48 -3.71 -21.53
N VAL A 297 4.00 -3.22 -22.67
CA VAL A 297 2.93 -3.86 -23.45
C VAL A 297 3.62 -4.64 -24.57
N HIS A 298 3.76 -5.94 -24.34
CA HIS A 298 4.53 -6.83 -25.21
C HIS A 298 3.65 -7.53 -26.25
N LYS A 299 4.08 -7.55 -27.51
CA LYS A 299 3.39 -8.20 -28.64
C LYS A 299 1.95 -7.72 -28.86
N ALA A 300 1.70 -6.42 -28.63
CA ALA A 300 0.39 -5.82 -28.85
C ALA A 300 -0.02 -5.92 -30.34
N PRO A 301 -1.17 -6.53 -30.67
CA PRO A 301 -1.61 -6.61 -32.07
C PRO A 301 -2.01 -5.22 -32.58
N TRP A 302 -1.99 -5.02 -33.90
CA TRP A 302 -2.26 -3.71 -34.53
C TRP A 302 -3.58 -3.06 -34.06
N ILE A 303 -4.62 -3.86 -33.81
CA ILE A 303 -5.93 -3.40 -33.31
C ILE A 303 -5.83 -2.71 -31.95
N PHE A 304 -4.84 -3.08 -31.14
CA PHE A 304 -4.61 -2.53 -29.81
C PHE A 304 -4.21 -1.05 -29.86
N GLN A 305 -3.73 -0.52 -31.00
CA GLN A 305 -3.44 0.91 -31.13
C GLN A 305 -4.70 1.77 -30.91
N GLY A 306 -5.86 1.32 -31.38
CA GLY A 306 -7.14 2.00 -31.12
C GLY A 306 -7.55 1.94 -29.65
N ILE A 307 -7.36 0.77 -29.02
CA ILE A 307 -7.64 0.55 -27.59
C ILE A 307 -6.72 1.42 -26.73
N TRP A 308 -5.42 1.45 -27.04
CA TRP A 308 -4.44 2.27 -26.34
C TRP A 308 -4.78 3.75 -26.41
N LYS A 309 -5.28 4.25 -27.55
CA LYS A 309 -5.73 5.65 -27.64
C LYS A 309 -6.83 5.98 -26.63
N VAL A 310 -7.74 5.02 -26.37
CA VAL A 310 -8.78 5.16 -25.35
C VAL A 310 -8.19 5.12 -23.95
N ILE A 311 -7.37 4.10 -23.63
CA ILE A 311 -6.74 3.93 -22.32
C ILE A 311 -5.85 5.13 -21.97
N ARG A 312 -5.05 5.60 -22.92
CA ARG A 312 -4.18 6.78 -22.76
C ARG A 312 -4.98 8.04 -22.42
N GLY A 313 -6.22 8.16 -22.89
CA GLY A 313 -7.11 9.27 -22.52
C GLY A 313 -7.59 9.22 -21.06
N TRP A 314 -7.47 8.07 -20.39
CA TRP A 314 -7.81 7.91 -18.97
C TRP A 314 -6.61 8.08 -18.05
N LEU A 315 -5.40 7.90 -18.56
CA LEU A 315 -4.17 7.98 -17.79
C LEU A 315 -3.75 9.43 -17.56
N ASP A 316 -3.25 9.71 -16.36
CA ASP A 316 -2.46 10.91 -16.14
C ASP A 316 -1.15 10.86 -16.96
N PRO A 317 -0.57 12.01 -17.34
CA PRO A 317 0.61 12.04 -18.19
C PRO A 317 1.83 11.31 -17.61
N VAL A 318 2.01 11.27 -16.28
CA VAL A 318 3.13 10.61 -15.63
C VAL A 318 3.02 9.10 -15.78
N VAL A 319 1.83 8.52 -15.55
CA VAL A 319 1.61 7.08 -15.76
C VAL A 319 1.67 6.72 -17.25
N ALA A 320 1.07 7.53 -18.13
CA ALA A 320 1.13 7.29 -19.57
C ALA A 320 2.57 7.25 -20.11
N ASN A 321 3.47 8.07 -19.56
CA ASN A 321 4.89 8.11 -19.95
C ASN A 321 5.70 6.89 -19.46
N LYS A 322 5.16 6.08 -18.56
CA LYS A 322 5.78 4.82 -18.10
C LYS A 322 5.47 3.63 -19.01
N VAL A 323 4.60 3.80 -20.01
CA VAL A 323 4.16 2.73 -20.91
C VAL A 323 5.06 2.65 -22.15
N HIS A 324 5.64 1.47 -22.37
CA HIS A 324 6.49 1.15 -23.50
C HIS A 324 5.92 -0.04 -24.26
N PHE A 325 5.98 0.00 -25.59
CA PHE A 325 5.56 -1.10 -26.45
C PHE A 325 6.79 -1.88 -26.91
N THR A 326 6.72 -3.20 -26.81
CA THR A 326 7.78 -4.10 -27.28
C THR A 326 7.19 -5.22 -28.13
N ASN A 327 7.93 -5.73 -29.12
CA ASN A 327 7.42 -6.73 -30.07
C ASN A 327 8.22 -8.05 -30.06
N ASN A 328 9.43 -8.03 -29.51
CA ASN A 328 10.37 -9.16 -29.47
C ASN A 328 11.23 -9.09 -28.20
N ALA A 329 11.96 -10.16 -27.90
CA ALA A 329 12.80 -10.23 -26.70
C ALA A 329 13.91 -9.17 -26.68
N LYS A 330 14.45 -8.76 -27.83
CA LYS A 330 15.49 -7.72 -27.90
C LYS A 330 14.98 -6.35 -27.42
N GLU A 331 13.75 -5.98 -27.77
CA GLU A 331 13.11 -4.75 -27.27
C GLU A 331 12.79 -4.86 -25.77
N MET A 332 12.35 -6.03 -25.29
CA MET A 332 12.20 -6.27 -23.85
C MET A 332 13.54 -6.21 -23.10
N GLU A 333 14.63 -6.64 -23.76
CA GLU A 333 15.97 -6.67 -23.19
C GLU A 333 16.45 -5.27 -22.80
N GLU A 334 15.94 -4.21 -23.40
CA GLU A 334 16.24 -2.83 -22.99
C GLU A 334 15.89 -2.58 -21.51
N PHE A 335 14.90 -3.29 -20.98
CA PHE A 335 14.38 -3.12 -19.62
C PHE A 335 14.71 -4.31 -18.70
N ILE A 336 14.63 -5.53 -19.22
CA ILE A 336 14.73 -6.78 -18.46
C ILE A 336 15.99 -7.53 -18.93
N PRO A 337 16.85 -8.08 -18.05
CA PRO A 337 17.95 -8.93 -18.51
C PRO A 337 17.41 -10.11 -19.33
N ILE A 338 18.00 -10.44 -20.49
CA ILE A 338 17.50 -11.51 -21.37
C ILE A 338 17.34 -12.87 -20.65
N LYS A 339 18.22 -13.15 -19.68
CA LYS A 339 18.19 -14.31 -18.78
C LYS A 339 17.03 -14.34 -17.77
N HIS A 340 16.30 -13.25 -17.60
CA HIS A 340 15.09 -13.13 -16.77
C HIS A 340 13.83 -12.95 -17.63
N ILE A 341 13.94 -13.10 -18.95
CA ILE A 341 12.79 -13.11 -19.86
C ILE A 341 12.43 -14.59 -20.10
N PRO A 342 11.19 -15.02 -19.82
CA PRO A 342 10.75 -16.40 -20.08
C PRO A 342 10.95 -16.81 -21.55
N LYS A 343 11.28 -18.08 -21.79
CA LYS A 343 11.40 -18.65 -23.14
C LYS A 343 10.15 -18.47 -24.00
N ASP A 344 8.96 -18.53 -23.39
CA ASP A 344 7.68 -18.29 -24.10
C ASP A 344 7.56 -16.85 -24.62
N LEU A 345 8.37 -15.92 -24.10
CA LEU A 345 8.52 -14.54 -24.55
C LEU A 345 9.84 -14.33 -25.32
N GLU A 346 10.42 -15.41 -25.86
CA GLU A 346 11.66 -15.43 -26.66
C GLU A 346 12.94 -15.07 -25.88
N GLY A 347 12.91 -15.13 -24.55
CA GLY A 347 14.08 -14.96 -23.70
C GLY A 347 14.86 -16.24 -23.42
N GLU A 348 15.75 -16.19 -22.43
CA GLU A 348 16.62 -17.32 -22.05
C GLU A 348 16.16 -18.05 -20.77
N GLU A 349 15.21 -17.49 -20.02
CA GLU A 349 14.79 -18.05 -18.74
C GLU A 349 13.93 -19.30 -18.92
N ASP A 350 14.44 -20.44 -18.44
CA ASP A 350 13.75 -21.74 -18.44
C ASP A 350 12.86 -21.91 -17.21
N TRP A 351 11.86 -21.04 -17.10
CA TRP A 351 10.90 -21.04 -16.01
C TRP A 351 9.47 -20.93 -16.55
N THR A 352 8.55 -21.65 -15.91
CA THR A 352 7.12 -21.61 -16.24
C THR A 352 6.33 -21.50 -14.95
N TYR A 353 5.34 -20.60 -14.96
CA TYR A 353 4.45 -20.44 -13.82
C TYR A 353 3.69 -21.73 -13.51
N GLN A 354 3.78 -22.19 -12.27
CA GLN A 354 3.04 -23.35 -11.76
C GLN A 354 2.54 -23.03 -10.36
N TYR A 355 1.23 -22.88 -10.22
CA TYR A 355 0.63 -22.54 -8.94
C TYR A 355 0.75 -23.71 -7.93
N VAL A 356 1.10 -23.38 -6.70
CA VAL A 356 1.13 -24.30 -5.55
C VAL A 356 0.01 -23.90 -4.60
N GLU A 357 -0.93 -24.82 -4.34
CA GLU A 357 -2.05 -24.58 -3.43
C GLU A 357 -1.59 -24.31 -1.99
N PRO A 358 -2.37 -23.54 -1.21
CA PRO A 358 -2.20 -23.43 0.24
C PRO A 358 -2.12 -24.80 0.94
N VAL A 359 -1.21 -24.93 1.89
CA VAL A 359 -1.02 -26.14 2.70
C VAL A 359 -1.76 -26.00 4.03
N GLU A 360 -2.34 -27.11 4.51
CA GLU A 360 -3.00 -27.14 5.82
C GLU A 360 -2.05 -26.71 6.94
N GLY A 361 -2.50 -25.78 7.78
CA GLY A 361 -1.73 -25.28 8.92
C GLY A 361 -0.71 -24.19 8.60
N GLU A 362 -0.47 -23.82 7.34
CA GLU A 362 0.53 -22.79 6.98
C GLU A 362 0.27 -21.42 7.61
N ASN A 363 -1.00 -21.15 7.97
CA ASN A 363 -1.47 -19.91 8.57
C ASN A 363 -1.81 -20.03 10.06
N ALA A 364 -1.40 -21.10 10.75
CA ALA A 364 -1.74 -21.34 12.15
C ALA A 364 -1.37 -20.17 13.09
N ARG A 365 -0.30 -19.42 12.76
CA ARG A 365 0.14 -18.25 13.52
C ARG A 365 -0.84 -17.07 13.50
N LEU A 366 -1.75 -16.99 12.52
CA LEU A 366 -2.76 -15.92 12.48
C LEU A 366 -3.78 -15.99 13.62
N SER A 367 -3.90 -17.15 14.26
CA SER A 367 -4.76 -17.39 15.43
C SER A 367 -4.07 -17.06 16.76
N ASP A 368 -2.75 -16.89 16.78
CA ASP A 368 -1.99 -16.49 17.97
C ASP A 368 -2.06 -14.98 18.16
N THR A 369 -3.20 -14.52 18.69
CA THR A 369 -3.46 -13.10 18.92
C THR A 369 -2.66 -12.53 20.09
N GLU A 370 -2.34 -13.34 21.09
CA GLU A 370 -1.55 -12.89 22.25
C GLU A 370 -0.13 -12.52 21.82
N THR A 371 0.54 -13.37 21.04
CA THR A 371 1.87 -13.05 20.51
C THR A 371 1.81 -11.87 19.55
N ARG A 372 0.79 -11.82 18.66
CA ARG A 372 0.57 -10.70 17.75
C ARG A 372 0.48 -9.38 18.52
N ASP A 373 -0.38 -9.31 19.52
CA ASP A 373 -0.67 -8.07 20.25
C ASP A 373 0.56 -7.63 21.06
N ARG A 374 1.29 -8.57 21.66
CA ARG A 374 2.58 -8.29 22.31
C ARG A 374 3.62 -7.72 21.34
N LEU A 375 3.74 -8.29 20.13
CA LEU A 375 4.69 -7.82 19.11
C LEU A 375 4.29 -6.45 18.56
N LEU A 376 2.99 -6.22 18.32
CA LEU A 376 2.47 -4.93 17.89
C LEU A 376 2.69 -3.84 18.96
N ALA A 377 2.49 -4.16 20.24
CA ALA A 377 2.76 -3.23 21.33
C ALA A 377 4.26 -2.87 21.43
N ALA A 378 5.16 -3.84 21.23
CA ALA A 378 6.60 -3.58 21.16
C ALA A 378 6.95 -2.68 19.96
N ARG A 379 6.34 -2.94 18.81
CA ARG A 379 6.49 -2.15 17.58
C ARG A 379 5.95 -0.73 17.73
N GLU A 380 4.88 -0.52 18.49
CA GLU A 380 4.35 0.81 18.81
C GLU A 380 5.39 1.69 19.52
N GLY A 381 6.27 1.10 20.33
CA GLY A 381 7.42 1.80 20.91
C GLY A 381 8.34 2.40 19.86
N LEU A 382 8.60 1.67 18.76
CA LEU A 382 9.40 2.16 17.63
C LEU A 382 8.71 3.31 16.89
N TYR A 383 7.39 3.28 16.75
CA TYR A 383 6.63 4.38 16.17
C TYR A 383 6.80 5.65 17.00
N LYS A 384 6.62 5.55 18.32
CA LYS A 384 6.80 6.67 19.26
C LYS A 384 8.23 7.23 19.22
N GLU A 385 9.25 6.36 19.15
CA GLU A 385 10.65 6.79 18.97
C GLU A 385 10.84 7.59 17.66
N TYR A 386 10.29 7.10 16.54
CA TYR A 386 10.40 7.76 15.25
C TYR A 386 9.66 9.10 15.21
N GLU A 387 8.47 9.17 15.80
CA GLU A 387 7.68 10.40 15.90
C GLU A 387 8.39 11.46 16.72
N LYS A 388 8.91 11.07 17.90
CA LYS A 388 9.71 11.97 18.73
C LYS A 388 10.91 12.52 17.98
N ALA A 389 11.68 11.64 17.33
CA ALA A 389 12.82 12.07 16.52
C ALA A 389 12.40 12.95 15.33
N THR A 390 11.22 12.73 14.75
CA THR A 390 10.68 13.56 13.67
C THR A 390 10.20 14.92 14.17
N LEU A 391 9.60 15.00 15.36
CA LEU A 391 9.26 16.27 16.01
C LEU A 391 10.51 17.11 16.32
N GLU A 392 11.56 16.47 16.87
CA GLU A 392 12.85 17.13 17.10
C GLU A 392 13.47 17.62 15.77
N TRP A 393 13.39 16.82 14.70
CA TRP A 393 13.85 17.22 13.37
C TRP A 393 13.04 18.37 12.77
N ILE A 394 11.74 18.43 13.05
CA ILE A 394 10.87 19.54 12.65
C ILE A 394 11.30 20.84 13.35
N GLN A 395 11.63 20.77 14.65
CA GLN A 395 12.01 21.94 15.46
C GLN A 395 13.43 22.44 15.15
N HIS A 396 14.39 21.51 15.00
CA HIS A 396 15.82 21.83 14.86
C HIS A 396 16.35 21.66 13.43
N GLY A 397 15.47 21.45 12.44
CA GLY A 397 15.86 21.15 11.05
C GLY A 397 16.62 22.27 10.32
N GLY A 398 16.65 23.48 10.87
CA GLY A 398 17.47 24.60 10.39
C GLY A 398 18.91 24.61 10.93
N GLU A 399 19.21 23.81 11.96
CA GLU A 399 20.53 23.69 12.56
C GLU A 399 21.28 22.51 11.93
N ALA A 400 22.21 22.77 11.00
CA ALA A 400 22.79 21.74 10.13
C ALA A 400 23.35 20.50 10.86
N ASP A 401 24.15 20.71 11.90
CA ASP A 401 24.80 19.62 12.64
C ASP A 401 23.77 18.77 13.40
N LYS A 402 22.82 19.40 14.11
CA LYS A 402 21.73 18.70 14.80
C LYS A 402 20.81 17.99 13.82
N ALA A 403 20.48 18.62 12.69
CA ALA A 403 19.62 18.04 11.68
C ALA A 403 20.26 16.76 11.09
N ALA A 404 21.57 16.72 10.90
CA ALA A 404 22.28 15.53 10.44
C ALA A 404 22.20 14.38 11.47
N GLU A 405 22.50 14.65 12.74
CA GLU A 405 22.42 13.67 13.84
C GLU A 405 21.00 13.11 13.98
N ILE A 406 19.98 13.97 13.96
CA ILE A 406 18.59 13.54 14.08
C ILE A 406 18.19 12.69 12.86
N LYS A 407 18.62 13.04 11.65
CA LYS A 407 18.36 12.23 10.45
C LYS A 407 18.99 10.84 10.53
N GLU A 408 20.24 10.74 11.00
CA GLU A 408 20.89 9.45 11.21
C GLU A 408 20.12 8.59 12.21
N ARG A 409 19.69 9.17 13.33
CA ARG A 409 18.86 8.48 14.33
C ARG A 409 17.50 8.04 13.76
N ARG A 410 16.82 8.89 12.97
CA ARG A 410 15.56 8.53 12.27
C ARG A 410 15.77 7.34 11.33
N ASN A 411 16.86 7.33 10.57
CA ASN A 411 17.20 6.23 9.67
C ASN A 411 17.50 4.93 10.46
N ALA A 412 18.19 5.02 11.59
CA ALA A 412 18.44 3.86 12.45
C ALA A 412 17.14 3.28 13.03
N ILE A 413 16.19 4.13 13.45
CA ILE A 413 14.86 3.67 13.89
C ILE A 413 14.08 3.05 12.73
N ALA A 414 14.14 3.64 11.52
CA ALA A 414 13.50 3.07 10.33
C ALA A 414 14.07 1.69 9.95
N ALA A 415 15.39 1.48 10.12
CA ALA A 415 16.01 0.17 9.92
C ALA A 415 15.49 -0.88 10.93
N ARG A 416 15.40 -0.52 12.22
CA ARG A 416 14.77 -1.36 13.26
C ARG A 416 13.31 -1.68 12.93
N LEU A 417 12.54 -0.69 12.48
CA LEU A 417 11.14 -0.88 12.06
C LEU A 417 11.02 -1.88 10.89
N ARG A 418 11.94 -1.81 9.93
CA ARG A 418 11.99 -2.75 8.79
C ARG A 418 12.26 -4.18 9.24
N GLU A 419 13.30 -4.37 10.06
CA GLU A 419 13.68 -5.70 10.57
C GLU A 419 12.58 -6.30 11.45
N ASP A 420 12.03 -5.49 12.36
CA ASP A 420 10.99 -5.91 13.29
C ASP A 420 9.71 -6.36 12.57
N TYR A 421 9.35 -5.75 11.44
CA TYR A 421 8.12 -6.09 10.72
C TYR A 421 8.06 -7.58 10.37
N TRP A 422 9.18 -8.18 10.00
CA TRP A 422 9.23 -9.60 9.62
C TRP A 422 9.03 -10.56 10.79
N ASN A 423 9.17 -10.09 12.03
CA ASN A 423 8.79 -10.87 13.22
C ASN A 423 7.27 -10.87 13.43
N VAL A 424 6.60 -9.76 13.08
CA VAL A 424 5.14 -9.60 13.22
C VAL A 424 4.39 -10.18 12.02
N ASP A 425 4.98 -10.14 10.83
CA ASP A 425 4.40 -10.57 9.55
C ASP A 425 3.64 -11.92 9.61
N PRO A 426 4.18 -12.99 10.22
CA PRO A 426 3.50 -14.29 10.29
C PRO A 426 2.17 -14.28 11.06
N TYR A 427 1.91 -13.22 11.84
CA TYR A 427 0.71 -13.05 12.66
C TYR A 427 -0.30 -12.08 12.04
N LEU A 428 0.09 -11.36 10.97
CA LEU A 428 -0.74 -10.32 10.33
C LEU A 428 -1.35 -10.76 9.00
N ARG A 429 -0.57 -11.46 8.16
CA ARG A 429 -1.01 -11.85 6.81
C ARG A 429 -0.93 -13.36 6.58
N ALA A 430 -1.83 -13.86 5.75
CA ALA A 430 -1.75 -15.22 5.23
C ALA A 430 -0.48 -15.41 4.37
N ARG A 431 0.02 -16.63 4.35
CA ARG A 431 1.11 -17.06 3.46
C ARG A 431 0.63 -17.05 2.01
N SER A 432 1.44 -16.43 1.18
CA SER A 432 1.21 -16.32 -0.26
C SER A 432 1.87 -17.49 -0.99
N TYR A 433 1.56 -17.62 -2.27
CA TYR A 433 2.31 -18.45 -3.21
C TYR A 433 3.83 -18.27 -3.09
N TYR A 434 4.32 -17.04 -2.93
CA TYR A 434 5.76 -16.74 -2.85
C TYR A 434 6.42 -17.21 -1.56
N ASP A 435 5.66 -17.29 -0.46
CA ASP A 435 6.14 -17.92 0.77
C ASP A 435 6.30 -19.44 0.54
N ARG A 436 5.32 -20.08 -0.13
CA ARG A 436 5.32 -21.53 -0.39
C ARG A 436 6.41 -22.00 -1.35
N ILE A 437 6.69 -21.22 -2.41
CA ILE A 437 7.72 -21.58 -3.39
C ILE A 437 9.13 -21.15 -2.97
N GLY A 438 9.30 -20.62 -1.75
CA GLY A 438 10.61 -20.21 -1.23
C GLY A 438 11.17 -18.93 -1.84
N VAL A 439 10.34 -18.14 -2.53
CA VAL A 439 10.76 -16.84 -3.06
C VAL A 439 10.87 -15.81 -1.94
N LEU A 440 9.85 -15.72 -1.09
CA LEU A 440 9.84 -14.86 0.07
C LEU A 440 10.21 -15.67 1.32
N LEU A 441 11.41 -15.45 1.83
CA LEU A 441 11.99 -16.18 2.96
C LEU A 441 11.81 -15.41 4.27
N PRO A 442 11.96 -16.09 5.43
CA PRO A 442 11.94 -15.44 6.75
C PRO A 442 12.91 -14.26 6.83
N GLY A 443 12.47 -13.20 7.51
CA GLY A 443 13.23 -11.95 7.61
C GLY A 443 13.16 -11.06 6.36
N GLY A 444 12.29 -11.36 5.40
CA GLY A 444 12.12 -10.55 4.19
C GLY A 444 13.21 -10.74 3.15
N LYS A 445 13.98 -11.83 3.26
CA LYS A 445 14.97 -12.20 2.26
C LYS A 445 14.27 -12.72 1.02
N LEU A 446 14.85 -12.44 -0.14
CA LEU A 446 14.32 -12.89 -1.43
C LEU A 446 15.29 -13.85 -2.10
N ASP A 447 14.71 -14.91 -2.64
CA ASP A 447 15.38 -15.82 -3.56
C ASP A 447 14.47 -16.08 -4.77
N TRP A 448 14.67 -15.35 -5.86
CA TRP A 448 13.88 -15.55 -7.08
C TRP A 448 14.12 -16.91 -7.74
N TYR A 449 15.19 -17.61 -7.36
CA TYR A 449 15.71 -18.80 -8.05
C TYR A 449 16.14 -19.91 -7.06
N PRO A 450 15.23 -20.40 -6.20
CA PRO A 450 15.58 -21.38 -5.18
C PRO A 450 16.09 -22.68 -5.80
N GLU A 451 17.18 -23.23 -5.26
CA GLU A 451 17.89 -24.41 -5.80
C GLU A 451 17.11 -25.75 -5.72
N ALA A 452 15.85 -25.74 -5.27
CA ALA A 452 15.00 -26.91 -5.22
C ALA A 452 13.65 -26.62 -5.90
N LYS A 453 13.34 -27.33 -6.99
CA LYS A 453 11.95 -27.47 -7.44
C LYS A 453 11.19 -28.13 -6.29
N PRO A 454 10.15 -27.51 -5.69
CA PRO A 454 9.32 -28.25 -4.76
C PRO A 454 8.77 -29.45 -5.53
N GLU A 455 9.12 -30.67 -5.08
CA GLU A 455 8.40 -31.85 -5.54
C GLU A 455 6.92 -31.58 -5.27
N VAL A 456 6.12 -31.61 -6.33
CA VAL A 456 4.67 -31.54 -6.24
C VAL A 456 4.24 -32.77 -5.46
N ALA A 457 4.13 -32.62 -4.14
CA ALA A 457 3.71 -33.69 -3.25
C ALA A 457 2.23 -33.96 -3.54
N ASN A 458 1.98 -34.87 -4.48
CA ASN A 458 0.73 -35.61 -4.53
C ASN A 458 0.59 -36.31 -3.17
N GLY A 459 -0.25 -35.71 -2.32
CA GLY A 459 -0.74 -36.22 -1.03
C GLY A 459 0.10 -37.29 -0.34
N THR A 460 0.99 -36.89 0.56
CA THR A 460 1.12 -37.45 1.92
C THR A 460 2.17 -36.66 2.71
N ALA A 461 1.86 -36.42 3.98
CA ALA A 461 2.56 -35.52 4.88
C ALA A 461 4.04 -35.87 5.11
N ALA A 462 4.89 -34.85 5.13
CA ALA A 462 6.10 -34.82 5.93
C ALA A 462 6.17 -33.46 6.65
N ALA A 463 5.81 -33.48 7.94
CA ALA A 463 5.95 -32.34 8.82
C ALA A 463 7.44 -31.99 8.96
N ALA A 464 7.86 -30.85 8.42
CA ALA A 464 9.15 -30.28 8.75
C ALA A 464 9.10 -29.84 10.22
N ALA A 465 9.83 -30.56 11.07
CA ALA A 465 9.97 -30.26 12.48
C ALA A 465 10.49 -28.83 12.67
N ALA A 466 9.76 -28.05 13.47
CA ALA A 466 10.20 -26.74 13.93
C ALA A 466 11.55 -26.89 14.66
N ALA A 467 12.59 -26.24 14.14
CA ALA A 467 13.79 -25.99 14.92
C ALA A 467 13.41 -25.13 16.13
N PRO A 468 13.77 -25.50 17.37
CA PRO A 468 13.46 -24.70 18.54
C PRO A 468 14.20 -23.36 18.45
N ALA A 469 13.48 -22.28 18.75
CA ALA A 469 14.04 -20.94 18.86
C ALA A 469 15.25 -20.96 19.81
N ALA A 470 16.38 -20.43 19.36
CA ALA A 470 17.53 -20.21 20.21
C ALA A 470 17.13 -19.31 21.39
N ALA A 471 17.41 -19.78 22.61
CA ALA A 471 17.17 -19.00 23.82
C ALA A 471 17.95 -17.67 23.78
N PRO A 472 17.38 -16.56 24.28
CA PRO A 472 18.11 -15.31 24.37
C PRO A 472 19.34 -15.46 25.29
N PRO A 473 20.45 -14.75 25.02
CA PRO A 473 21.66 -14.86 25.82
C PRO A 473 21.37 -14.40 27.26
N ALA A 474 21.82 -15.22 28.22
CA ALA A 474 21.71 -14.94 29.64
C ALA A 474 22.42 -13.62 30.00
N LEU A 475 21.71 -12.74 30.70
CA LEU A 475 22.27 -11.55 31.33
C LEU A 475 23.40 -11.97 32.29
N ALA A 476 24.57 -11.35 32.15
CA ALA A 476 25.69 -11.52 33.07
C ALA A 476 25.27 -11.09 34.49
N PRO A 477 25.69 -11.82 35.54
CA PRO A 477 25.33 -11.47 36.90
C PRO A 477 26.00 -10.15 37.31
N VAL A 478 25.17 -9.25 37.85
CA VAL A 478 25.61 -8.03 38.53
C VAL A 478 26.40 -8.43 39.76
N ALA A 479 27.65 -7.97 39.87
CA ALA A 479 28.48 -8.15 41.05
C ALA A 479 27.91 -7.34 42.21
N GLU A 480 27.31 -8.02 43.19
CA GLU A 480 27.06 -7.46 44.52
C GLU A 480 28.41 -7.28 45.23
N THR A 481 28.75 -6.04 45.54
CA THR A 481 29.88 -5.73 46.42
C THR A 481 29.39 -5.82 47.87
N SER A 482 29.71 -6.93 48.53
CA SER A 482 29.59 -7.05 49.98
C SER A 482 30.78 -6.33 50.62
N ALA A 483 30.47 -5.31 51.42
CA ALA A 483 31.40 -4.77 52.40
C ALA A 483 31.44 -5.76 53.57
N ASP A 484 32.54 -6.48 53.71
CA ASP A 484 33.11 -7.00 54.96
C ASP A 484 34.16 -8.05 54.56
N ASP A 485 35.43 -7.64 54.53
CA ASP A 485 36.49 -8.43 55.16
C ASP A 485 37.75 -7.57 55.33
N VAL A 486 38.16 -7.55 56.59
CA VAL A 486 39.31 -6.89 57.18
C VAL A 486 40.44 -7.92 57.23
N ASP A 487 41.57 -7.62 56.59
CA ASP A 487 42.92 -7.66 57.17
C ASP A 487 43.99 -7.23 56.15
#